data_AF-A0A291LZ99-F1
#
_entry.id   AF-A0A291LZ99-F1
#
_cell.length_a   1.000
_cell.length_b   1.000
_cell.length_c   1.000
_cell.angle_alpha   90.00
_cell.angle_beta   90.00
_cell.angle_gamma   90.00
#
_symmetry.space_group_name_H-M   'P 1'
#
loop_
_entity.id
_entity.type
_entity.pdbx_description
1 polymer ?
#
loop_
_entity_poly.entity_id
_entity_poly.type
_entity_poly.pdbx_seq_one_letter_code
_entity_poly.pdbx_strand_id
1 'polypeptide(L)'
;MIKNYGLFWRRDSVHWNYGGGRADEPGHLKGVRNVERQALVVDFREQAGIYCLYDDNFRLLYVGQAGFGNATLFGRLKIHTQKNLAERWTKFSWFGLKGYEATESSVSHLRNAKFKKMEISEVLNSLEGILIVGAEPPLNRQGPKFGTAEKFSQYFDGDNVYPPITEMVQEIYDHTVPDEEE
;
A
#
# COMPACT_ATOMS: atom_id res chain seq x y z
N MET A 1 13.24 -13.29 -6.24
CA MET A 1 11.79 -13.08 -6.01
C MET A 1 11.52 -11.93 -5.03
N ILE A 2 10.33 -11.80 -4.39
CA ILE A 2 9.79 -10.59 -3.69
C ILE A 2 10.90 -9.81 -2.98
N LYS A 3 10.97 -8.52 -3.26
CA LYS A 3 12.05 -7.64 -2.79
C LYS A 3 11.64 -6.83 -1.57
N ASN A 4 10.41 -6.38 -1.56
CA ASN A 4 9.84 -5.59 -0.48
C ASN A 4 8.34 -5.79 -0.45
N TYR A 5 7.75 -5.57 0.72
CA TYR A 5 6.32 -5.73 0.91
C TYR A 5 5.81 -4.84 2.04
N GLY A 6 4.54 -4.47 1.94
CA GLY A 6 3.80 -3.76 2.99
C GLY A 6 2.56 -4.58 3.34
N LEU A 7 2.23 -4.66 4.63
CA LEU A 7 1.11 -5.45 5.12
C LEU A 7 0.08 -4.56 5.79
N PHE A 8 -1.18 -4.73 5.41
CA PHE A 8 -2.36 -4.11 6.02
C PHE A 8 -2.25 -2.59 6.18
N TRP A 9 -1.63 -1.94 5.20
CA TRP A 9 -1.61 -0.49 5.09
C TRP A 9 -3.03 0.02 4.97
N ARG A 10 -3.33 1.15 5.62
CA ARG A 10 -4.65 1.75 5.58
C ARG A 10 -4.80 2.59 4.32
N ARG A 11 -5.95 2.46 3.67
CA ARG A 11 -6.32 3.23 2.49
C ARG A 11 -6.37 4.73 2.75
N ASP A 12 -6.90 5.12 3.91
CA ASP A 12 -7.06 6.52 4.35
C ASP A 12 -5.71 7.22 4.57
N SER A 13 -4.68 6.45 4.90
CA SER A 13 -3.33 6.94 5.16
C SER A 13 -2.47 7.00 3.89
N VAL A 14 -3.08 6.94 2.70
CA VAL A 14 -2.40 7.12 1.42
C VAL A 14 -2.79 8.47 0.84
N HIS A 15 -1.79 9.25 0.43
CA HIS A 15 -2.03 10.49 -0.29
C HIS A 15 -2.37 10.20 -1.75
N TRP A 16 -3.67 10.12 -2.07
CA TRP A 16 -4.15 9.76 -3.39
C TRP A 16 -4.12 10.90 -4.42
N ASN A 17 -4.06 12.16 -3.96
CA ASN A 17 -4.28 13.37 -4.75
C ASN A 17 -5.55 13.29 -5.63
N TYR A 18 -6.73 13.53 -5.03
CA TYR A 18 -8.04 13.58 -5.71
C TYR A 18 -8.42 14.99 -6.21
N GLY A 19 -7.44 15.87 -6.48
CA GLY A 19 -7.73 17.18 -7.10
C GLY A 19 -8.28 18.26 -6.16
N GLY A 20 -8.28 18.03 -4.84
CA GLY A 20 -8.55 19.04 -3.81
C GLY A 20 -7.30 19.59 -3.10
N GLY A 21 -6.11 19.01 -3.38
CA GLY A 21 -4.82 19.51 -2.90
C GLY A 21 -4.20 20.51 -3.88
N ARG A 22 -3.08 21.15 -3.50
CA ARG A 22 -2.33 21.99 -4.44
C ARG A 22 -1.96 21.16 -5.68
N ALA A 23 -2.22 21.70 -6.88
CA ALA A 23 -2.07 21.00 -8.14
C ALA A 23 -0.61 20.55 -8.44
N ASP A 24 0.36 21.02 -7.65
CA ASP A 24 1.79 20.77 -7.77
C ASP A 24 2.30 19.54 -6.97
N GLU A 25 1.49 18.95 -6.06
CA GLU A 25 1.92 17.78 -5.29
C GLU A 25 1.31 16.47 -5.82
N PRO A 26 2.09 15.60 -6.50
CA PRO A 26 1.57 14.33 -7.00
C PRO A 26 1.29 13.37 -5.83
N GLY A 27 0.17 12.63 -5.93
CA GLY A 27 -0.17 11.54 -5.00
C GLY A 27 1.01 10.58 -4.80
N HIS A 28 1.15 9.96 -3.63
CA HIS A 28 2.30 9.10 -3.30
C HIS A 28 1.94 7.89 -2.43
N LEU A 29 2.79 6.86 -2.48
CA LEU A 29 2.63 5.62 -1.73
C LEU A 29 3.92 5.32 -0.97
N LYS A 30 4.15 6.06 0.12
CA LYS A 30 5.40 6.00 0.87
C LYS A 30 5.36 4.88 1.93
N GLY A 31 6.46 4.14 2.02
CA GLY A 31 6.74 3.25 3.14
C GLY A 31 7.96 3.72 3.90
N VAL A 32 8.02 3.38 5.19
CA VAL A 32 9.10 3.74 6.09
C VAL A 32 9.66 2.51 6.80
N ARG A 33 10.97 2.53 7.02
CA ARG A 33 11.67 1.58 7.88
C ARG A 33 12.77 2.30 8.65
N ASN A 34 12.93 1.95 9.92
CA ASN A 34 14.06 2.43 10.72
C ASN A 34 15.32 1.67 10.29
N VAL A 35 16.32 2.40 9.81
CA VAL A 35 17.66 1.86 9.51
C VAL A 35 18.66 2.61 10.37
N GLU A 36 19.38 1.90 11.24
CA GLU A 36 20.39 2.41 12.20
C GLU A 36 20.12 3.81 12.78
N ARG A 37 20.45 4.87 12.04
CA ARG A 37 20.44 6.28 12.46
C ARG A 37 19.40 7.17 11.78
N GLN A 38 18.59 6.64 10.86
CA GLN A 38 17.59 7.43 10.13
C GLN A 38 16.38 6.61 9.67
N ALA A 39 15.26 7.30 9.45
CA ALA A 39 14.11 6.72 8.78
C ALA A 39 14.40 6.65 7.27
N LEU A 40 14.42 5.44 6.70
CA LEU A 40 14.44 5.25 5.26
C LEU A 40 13.00 5.32 4.76
N VAL A 41 12.69 6.37 3.99
CA VAL A 41 11.41 6.52 3.31
C VAL A 41 11.57 6.18 1.84
N VAL A 42 10.70 5.32 1.31
CA VAL A 42 10.71 4.89 -0.09
C VAL A 42 9.33 5.07 -0.67
N ASP A 43 9.25 5.63 -1.87
CA ASP A 43 8.00 5.73 -2.62
C ASP A 43 7.78 4.49 -3.51
N PHE A 44 6.71 3.75 -3.25
CA PHE A 44 6.37 2.48 -3.88
C PHE A 44 5.33 2.59 -4.99
N ARG A 45 4.96 3.81 -5.43
CA ARG A 45 3.93 4.01 -6.47
C ARG A 45 4.12 3.13 -7.70
N GLU A 46 5.36 3.05 -8.16
CA GLU A 46 5.74 2.40 -9.41
C GLU A 46 6.02 0.90 -9.26
N GLN A 47 5.60 0.28 -8.15
CA GLN A 47 5.89 -1.13 -7.90
C GLN A 47 5.15 -2.07 -8.89
N ALA A 48 5.79 -3.18 -9.22
CA ALA A 48 5.22 -4.31 -9.92
C ALA A 48 5.08 -5.51 -8.97
N GLY A 49 3.99 -6.26 -9.05
CA GLY A 49 3.75 -7.40 -8.16
C GLY A 49 2.28 -7.64 -7.88
N ILE A 50 1.99 -8.21 -6.71
CA ILE A 50 0.64 -8.58 -6.27
C ILE A 50 0.19 -7.65 -5.15
N TYR A 51 -1.11 -7.34 -5.12
CA TYR A 51 -1.75 -6.64 -4.00
C TYR A 51 -3.03 -7.35 -3.57
N CYS A 52 -3.35 -7.20 -2.30
CA CYS A 52 -4.52 -7.78 -1.64
C CYS A 52 -5.30 -6.65 -0.96
N LEU A 53 -6.62 -6.63 -1.08
CA LEU A 53 -7.50 -5.67 -0.42
C LEU A 53 -8.34 -6.38 0.64
N TYR A 54 -8.50 -5.71 1.78
CA TYR A 54 -9.20 -6.25 2.96
C TYR A 54 -10.24 -5.25 3.47
N ASP A 55 -11.28 -5.78 4.09
CA ASP A 55 -12.16 -5.00 4.94
C ASP A 55 -11.49 -4.65 6.29
N ASP A 56 -12.28 -4.08 7.20
CA ASP A 56 -11.77 -3.71 8.51
C ASP A 56 -11.39 -4.88 9.41
N ASN A 57 -12.02 -6.04 9.19
CA ASN A 57 -11.83 -7.27 9.95
C ASN A 57 -10.77 -8.18 9.33
N PHE A 58 -9.90 -7.65 8.47
CA PHE A 58 -8.83 -8.38 7.78
C PHE A 58 -9.35 -9.50 6.84
N ARG A 59 -10.63 -9.47 6.45
CA ARG A 59 -11.14 -10.41 5.45
C ARG A 59 -10.61 -10.04 4.08
N LEU A 60 -9.94 -10.98 3.41
CA LEU A 60 -9.49 -10.81 2.04
C LEU A 60 -10.69 -10.69 1.09
N LEU A 61 -10.78 -9.56 0.39
CA LEU A 61 -11.88 -9.25 -0.54
C LEU A 61 -11.47 -9.36 -2.00
N TYR A 62 -10.22 -9.01 -2.30
CA TYR A 62 -9.75 -8.89 -3.66
C TYR A 62 -8.24 -9.12 -3.75
N VAL A 63 -7.80 -9.78 -4.81
CA VAL A 63 -6.38 -9.94 -5.16
C VAL A 63 -6.19 -9.44 -6.59
N GLY A 64 -5.15 -8.63 -6.82
CA GLY A 64 -4.82 -8.12 -8.13
C GLY A 64 -3.32 -8.04 -8.37
N GLN A 65 -2.96 -7.72 -9.61
CA GLN A 65 -1.57 -7.52 -10.03
C GLN A 65 -1.33 -6.11 -10.58
N ALA A 66 -0.08 -5.64 -10.45
CA ALA A 66 0.42 -4.37 -10.96
C ALA A 66 1.76 -4.56 -11.68
N GLY A 67 2.11 -3.63 -12.57
CA GLY A 67 3.37 -3.61 -13.31
C GLY A 67 3.37 -4.29 -14.68
N PHE A 68 2.21 -4.74 -15.18
CA PHE A 68 2.04 -5.15 -16.58
C PHE A 68 1.49 -3.97 -17.39
N GLY A 69 2.22 -3.56 -18.44
CA GLY A 69 1.94 -2.33 -19.18
C GLY A 69 2.08 -1.06 -18.32
N ASN A 70 1.19 -0.08 -18.50
CA ASN A 70 1.22 1.20 -17.78
C ASN A 70 0.52 1.17 -16.41
N ALA A 71 0.16 -0.01 -15.90
CA ALA A 71 -0.64 -0.13 -14.68
C ALA A 71 0.24 -0.25 -13.42
N THR A 72 0.57 0.87 -12.80
CA THR A 72 1.38 0.95 -11.58
C THR A 72 0.61 0.46 -10.35
N LEU A 73 1.31 0.12 -9.26
CA LEU A 73 0.66 -0.28 -8.00
C LEU A 73 -0.30 0.81 -7.51
N PHE A 74 0.18 2.05 -7.46
CA PHE A 74 -0.63 3.18 -7.04
C PHE A 74 -1.84 3.41 -7.95
N GLY A 75 -1.64 3.36 -9.28
CA GLY A 75 -2.75 3.50 -10.23
C GLY A 75 -3.81 2.42 -10.06
N ARG A 76 -3.40 1.16 -9.86
CA ARG A 76 -4.33 0.04 -9.60
C ARG A 76 -5.10 0.22 -8.30
N LEU A 77 -4.43 0.60 -7.21
CA LEU A 77 -5.09 0.83 -5.93
C LEU A 77 -6.05 2.03 -6.00
N LYS A 78 -5.62 3.14 -6.63
CA LYS A 78 -6.45 4.34 -6.83
C LYS A 78 -7.70 4.06 -7.66
N ILE A 79 -7.66 3.14 -8.63
CA ILE A 79 -8.87 2.74 -9.35
C ILE A 79 -9.90 2.06 -8.44
N HIS A 80 -9.45 1.34 -7.41
CA HIS A 80 -10.33 0.61 -6.50
C HIS A 80 -10.94 1.48 -5.39
N THR A 81 -10.51 2.73 -5.25
CA THR A 81 -11.13 3.71 -4.34
C THR A 81 -12.35 4.41 -4.95
N GLN A 82 -12.56 4.30 -6.26
CA GLN A 82 -13.61 5.01 -7.00
C GLN A 82 -14.68 4.08 -7.59
N LYS A 83 -14.53 2.76 -7.42
CA LYS A 83 -15.40 1.74 -8.03
C LYS A 83 -16.29 1.06 -7.00
N ASN A 84 -17.06 0.06 -7.41
CA ASN A 84 -17.93 -0.76 -6.54
C ASN A 84 -17.22 -1.43 -5.35
N LEU A 85 -15.87 -1.44 -5.33
CA LEU A 85 -15.07 -1.91 -4.21
C LEU A 85 -14.78 -0.81 -3.18
N ALA A 86 -14.92 0.46 -3.52
CA ALA A 86 -14.55 1.61 -2.70
C ALA A 86 -15.10 1.51 -1.27
N GLU A 87 -16.37 1.15 -1.10
CA GLU A 87 -16.97 1.07 0.24
C GLU A 87 -16.63 -0.22 1.00
N ARG A 88 -15.97 -1.18 0.35
CA ARG A 88 -15.79 -2.54 0.89
C ARG A 88 -14.42 -2.76 1.52
N TRP A 89 -13.38 -2.05 1.08
CA TRP A 89 -12.02 -2.27 1.56
C TRP A 89 -11.44 -1.04 2.24
N THR A 90 -10.74 -1.26 3.34
CA THR A 90 -10.10 -0.21 4.15
C THR A 90 -8.61 -0.43 4.32
N LYS A 91 -8.14 -1.67 4.11
CA LYS A 91 -6.73 -2.06 4.25
C LYS A 91 -6.23 -2.76 3.00
N PHE A 92 -4.92 -2.72 2.78
CA PHE A 92 -4.29 -3.43 1.68
C PHE A 92 -2.88 -3.89 2.03
N SER A 93 -2.47 -4.99 1.40
CA SER A 93 -1.10 -5.51 1.43
C SER A 93 -0.58 -5.53 0.01
N TRP A 94 0.73 -5.36 -0.15
CA TRP A 94 1.38 -5.38 -1.46
C TRP A 94 2.72 -6.11 -1.38
N PHE A 95 3.06 -6.82 -2.45
CA PHE A 95 4.23 -7.68 -2.54
C PHE A 95 4.99 -7.33 -3.82
N GLY A 96 6.10 -6.61 -3.66
CA GLY A 96 6.83 -5.95 -4.74
C GLY A 96 7.99 -6.76 -5.32
N LEU A 97 8.19 -6.62 -6.63
CA LEU A 97 9.26 -7.27 -7.40
C LEU A 97 10.43 -6.32 -7.71
N LYS A 98 10.21 -5.00 -7.70
CA LYS A 98 11.24 -3.98 -7.88
C LYS A 98 11.94 -3.71 -6.55
N GLY A 99 13.27 -3.71 -6.56
CA GLY A 99 14.06 -3.17 -5.44
C GLY A 99 14.01 -1.64 -5.42
N TYR A 100 14.63 -1.03 -4.42
CA TYR A 100 14.82 0.42 -4.33
C TYR A 100 16.31 0.78 -4.30
N GLU A 101 16.63 2.03 -4.56
CA GLU A 101 17.96 2.59 -4.39
C GLU A 101 17.91 3.64 -3.31
N ALA A 102 18.69 3.44 -2.24
CA ALA A 102 18.81 4.42 -1.19
C ALA A 102 19.51 5.64 -1.77
N THR A 103 18.90 6.80 -1.57
CA THR A 103 19.45 8.09 -1.98
C THR A 103 19.77 8.93 -0.75
N GLU A 104 20.62 9.94 -0.91
CA GLU A 104 20.86 10.94 0.14
C GLU A 104 19.67 11.90 0.32
N SER A 105 18.69 11.87 -0.60
CA SER A 105 17.41 12.58 -0.46
C SER A 105 16.53 11.96 0.62
N SER A 106 15.58 12.74 1.14
CA SER A 106 14.60 12.28 2.14
C SER A 106 13.72 11.11 1.68
N VAL A 107 13.54 10.95 0.36
CA VAL A 107 12.74 9.88 -0.23
C VAL A 107 13.55 9.16 -1.31
N SER A 108 13.62 7.83 -1.18
CA SER A 108 14.26 6.91 -2.12
C SER A 108 13.27 6.41 -3.18
N HIS A 109 13.79 6.00 -4.33
CA HIS A 109 12.98 5.57 -5.49
C HIS A 109 13.21 4.10 -5.87
N LEU A 110 12.24 3.53 -6.60
CA LEU A 110 12.35 2.16 -7.12
C LEU A 110 13.39 2.06 -8.24
N ARG A 111 14.17 0.98 -8.20
CA ARG A 111 15.09 0.64 -9.30
C ARG A 111 14.30 0.20 -10.53
N ASN A 112 14.84 0.50 -11.70
CA ASN A 112 14.38 -0.12 -12.94
C ASN A 112 14.49 -1.66 -12.82
N ALA A 113 13.41 -2.35 -13.14
CA ALA A 113 13.34 -3.80 -12.98
C ALA A 113 14.26 -4.48 -13.99
N LYS A 114 15.34 -5.11 -13.51
CA LYS A 114 16.07 -6.12 -14.28
C LYS A 114 15.62 -7.50 -13.77
N PHE A 115 14.67 -8.10 -14.46
CA PHE A 115 14.22 -9.45 -14.15
C PHE A 115 15.33 -10.44 -14.51
N LYS A 116 15.85 -11.15 -13.50
CA LYS A 116 16.81 -12.24 -13.69
C LYS A 116 16.05 -13.56 -13.80
N LYS A 117 16.69 -14.61 -14.36
CA LYS A 117 16.19 -15.98 -14.21
C LYS A 117 15.98 -16.27 -12.73
N MET A 118 14.82 -16.83 -12.40
CA MET A 118 14.44 -17.20 -11.04
C MET A 118 14.47 -18.71 -10.90
N GLU A 119 14.98 -19.18 -9.76
CA GLU A 119 14.86 -20.57 -9.37
C GLU A 119 13.41 -20.90 -9.02
N ILE A 120 12.98 -22.12 -9.33
CA ILE A 120 11.62 -22.58 -9.01
C ILE A 120 11.36 -22.52 -7.50
N SER A 121 12.38 -22.85 -6.70
CA SER A 121 12.33 -22.78 -5.23
C SER A 121 12.09 -21.37 -4.72
N GLU A 122 12.63 -20.36 -5.39
CA GLU A 122 12.22 -18.99 -5.13
C GLU A 122 10.73 -18.91 -5.40
N VAL A 123 10.26 -19.05 -6.65
CA VAL A 123 8.85 -18.87 -7.03
C VAL A 123 7.85 -19.49 -6.04
N LEU A 124 8.07 -20.76 -5.66
CA LEU A 124 7.24 -21.48 -4.68
C LEU A 124 7.17 -20.76 -3.33
N ASN A 125 8.29 -20.28 -2.80
CA ASN A 125 8.36 -19.58 -1.52
C ASN A 125 7.57 -18.26 -1.50
N SER A 126 7.45 -17.50 -2.60
CA SER A 126 6.58 -16.30 -2.58
C SER A 126 5.14 -16.62 -2.82
N LEU A 127 4.82 -17.61 -3.64
CA LEU A 127 3.43 -18.03 -3.78
C LEU A 127 2.89 -18.47 -2.42
N GLU A 128 3.64 -19.32 -1.70
CA GLU A 128 3.31 -19.73 -0.33
C GLU A 128 3.26 -18.52 0.61
N GLY A 129 4.31 -17.69 0.63
CA GLY A 129 4.37 -16.54 1.53
C GLY A 129 3.24 -15.52 1.31
N ILE A 130 2.86 -15.25 0.05
CA ILE A 130 1.73 -14.38 -0.28
C ILE A 130 0.43 -14.99 0.22
N LEU A 131 0.22 -16.31 0.05
CA LEU A 131 -0.99 -16.98 0.53
C LEU A 131 -1.06 -16.99 2.06
N ILE A 132 0.04 -17.28 2.75
CA ILE A 132 0.10 -17.28 4.21
C ILE A 132 -0.26 -15.92 4.78
N VAL A 133 0.38 -14.86 4.29
CA VAL A 133 0.22 -13.52 4.87
C VAL A 133 -1.02 -12.82 4.33
N GLY A 134 -1.35 -13.09 3.06
CA GLY A 134 -2.45 -12.44 2.37
C GLY A 134 -3.81 -13.04 2.69
N ALA A 135 -3.89 -14.31 3.08
CA ALA A 135 -5.16 -14.96 3.44
C ALA A 135 -5.24 -15.32 4.93
N GLU A 136 -4.14 -15.19 5.68
CA GLU A 136 -4.02 -15.57 7.11
C GLU A 136 -4.75 -16.87 7.47
N PRO A 137 -4.49 -17.99 6.76
CA PRO A 137 -5.21 -19.22 7.00
C PRO A 137 -4.95 -19.71 8.44
N PRO A 138 -5.99 -20.05 9.22
CA PRO A 138 -5.90 -20.21 10.68
C PRO A 138 -5.01 -21.37 11.14
N LEU A 139 -4.74 -22.33 10.26
CA LEU A 139 -3.90 -23.49 10.55
C LEU A 139 -2.42 -23.28 10.16
N ASN A 140 -2.09 -22.21 9.44
CA ASN A 140 -0.71 -21.90 9.08
C ASN A 140 0.00 -21.23 10.26
N ARG A 141 0.71 -22.05 11.03
CA ARG A 141 1.52 -21.60 12.17
C ARG A 141 2.91 -21.08 11.78
N GLN A 142 3.31 -21.29 10.52
CA GLN A 142 4.58 -20.79 9.99
C GLN A 142 4.35 -19.45 9.28
N GLY A 143 5.27 -18.51 9.48
CA GLY A 143 5.29 -17.24 8.74
C GLY A 143 5.79 -17.40 7.30
N PRO A 144 5.67 -16.34 6.49
CA PRO A 144 6.12 -16.35 5.09
C PRO A 144 7.63 -16.53 4.97
N LYS A 145 8.06 -17.23 3.92
CA LYS A 145 9.48 -17.42 3.61
C LYS A 145 9.91 -16.55 2.43
N PHE A 146 9.84 -15.23 2.58
CA PHE A 146 10.25 -14.30 1.51
C PHE A 146 11.77 -14.13 1.35
N GLY A 147 12.59 -14.91 2.06
CA GLY A 147 14.05 -14.80 1.99
C GLY A 147 14.55 -13.45 2.51
N THR A 148 15.27 -12.70 1.68
CA THR A 148 15.82 -11.37 2.02
C THR A 148 14.86 -10.21 1.78
N ALA A 149 13.57 -10.48 1.53
CA ALA A 149 12.59 -9.44 1.29
C ALA A 149 12.40 -8.54 2.51
N GLU A 150 12.21 -7.25 2.24
CA GLU A 150 12.18 -6.21 3.26
C GLU A 150 10.74 -5.74 3.53
N LYS A 151 10.29 -5.83 4.78
CA LYS A 151 8.99 -5.29 5.19
C LYS A 151 9.08 -3.78 5.41
N PHE A 152 8.11 -3.04 4.88
CA PHE A 152 7.94 -1.61 5.13
C PHE A 152 6.65 -1.36 5.92
N SER A 153 6.74 -0.49 6.93
CA SER A 153 5.56 0.11 7.55
C SER A 153 5.03 1.23 6.66
N GLN A 154 3.75 1.53 6.75
CA GLN A 154 3.18 2.66 6.04
C GLN A 154 3.77 3.96 6.60
N TYR A 155 4.18 4.86 5.70
CA TYR A 155 4.54 6.22 6.11
C TYR A 155 3.26 7.02 6.34
N PHE A 156 3.15 7.68 7.49
CA PHE A 156 2.04 8.57 7.79
C PHE A 156 2.40 9.99 7.38
N ASP A 157 1.72 10.51 6.34
CA ASP A 157 1.87 11.88 5.86
C ASP A 157 0.80 12.75 6.53
N GLY A 158 1.13 13.31 7.69
CA GLY A 158 0.20 14.08 8.52
C GLY A 158 -0.29 15.38 7.87
N ASP A 159 0.46 15.91 6.89
CA ASP A 159 0.09 17.11 6.16
C ASP A 159 -0.93 16.83 5.05
N ASN A 160 -1.13 15.55 4.70
CA ASN A 160 -1.79 15.10 3.48
C ASN A 160 -2.76 13.92 3.73
N VAL A 161 -3.55 14.00 4.80
CA VAL A 161 -4.51 12.97 5.25
C VAL A 161 -5.71 12.86 4.30
N TYR A 162 -6.23 11.63 4.11
CA TYR A 162 -7.47 11.38 3.37
C TYR A 162 -8.53 10.68 4.27
N PRO A 163 -9.80 11.11 4.28
CA PRO A 163 -10.32 12.30 3.62
C PRO A 163 -9.69 13.58 4.20
N PRO A 164 -9.68 14.71 3.46
CA PRO A 164 -9.17 15.98 3.97
C PRO A 164 -9.78 16.33 5.32
N ILE A 165 -8.99 16.96 6.20
CA ILE A 165 -9.45 17.36 7.55
C ILE A 165 -10.75 18.17 7.49
N THR A 166 -10.91 19.01 6.47
CA THR A 166 -12.15 19.78 6.26
C THR A 166 -13.38 18.91 6.05
N GLU A 167 -13.26 17.80 5.31
CA GLU A 167 -14.35 16.84 5.13
C GLU A 167 -14.63 16.07 6.43
N MET A 168 -13.58 15.68 7.17
CA MET A 168 -13.73 15.03 8.47
C MET A 168 -14.43 15.93 9.50
N VAL A 169 -14.09 17.22 9.53
CA VAL A 169 -14.73 18.20 10.42
C VAL A 169 -16.19 18.43 10.04
N GLN A 170 -16.50 18.48 8.74
CA GLN A 170 -17.88 18.60 8.25
C GLN A 170 -18.71 17.38 8.66
N GLU A 171 -18.20 16.17 8.50
CA GLU A 171 -18.88 14.93 8.90
C GLU A 171 -19.17 14.90 10.41
N ILE A 172 -18.22 15.35 11.24
CA ILE A 172 -18.44 15.48 12.69
C ILE A 172 -19.51 16.53 12.99
N TYR A 173 -19.48 17.69 12.33
CA TYR A 173 -20.46 18.75 12.51
C TYR A 173 -21.87 18.26 12.16
N ASP A 174 -22.04 17.65 10.99
CA ASP A 174 -23.32 17.12 10.50
C ASP A 174 -23.89 15.98 11.36
N HIS A 175 -23.07 15.37 12.24
CA HIS A 175 -23.50 14.28 13.13
C HIS A 175 -23.58 14.70 14.60
N THR A 176 -23.20 15.94 14.94
CA THR A 176 -23.21 16.44 16.33
C THR A 176 -24.13 17.62 16.54
N VAL A 177 -24.51 18.34 15.49
CA VAL A 177 -25.50 19.41 15.55
C VAL A 177 -26.86 18.83 15.16
N PRO A 178 -27.87 18.83 16.06
CA PRO A 178 -29.23 18.42 15.71
C PRO A 178 -29.78 19.37 14.63
N ASP A 179 -30.52 18.83 13.66
CA ASP A 179 -31.33 19.66 12.77
C ASP A 179 -32.24 20.53 13.64
N GLU A 180 -32.12 21.86 13.51
CA GLU A 180 -33.10 22.78 14.09
C GLU A 180 -34.43 22.52 13.39
N GLU A 181 -35.34 21.78 14.04
CA GLU A 181 -36.72 21.60 13.58
C GLU A 181 -37.40 22.99 13.52
N GLU A 182 -37.72 23.45 12.31
CA GLU A 182 -38.62 24.59 12.03
C GLU A 182 -40.09 24.29 12.40
#